data_AF-A0A8C7TE58-F1
#
_entry.id   AF-A0A8C7TE58-F1
#
_cell.length_a   1.000
_cell.length_b   1.000
_cell.length_c   1.000
_cell.angle_alpha   90.00
_cell.angle_beta   90.00
_cell.angle_gamma   90.00
#
_symmetry.space_group_name_H-M   'P 1'
#
loop_
_entity.id
_entity.type
_entity.pdbx_description
1 polymer ?
#
loop_
_entity_poly.entity_id
_entity_poly.type
_entity_poly.pdbx_seq_one_letter_code
_entity_poly.pdbx_strand_id
1 'polypeptide(L)'
;DDIYVRYQSFSTQSKLEEAMQKMDPYKIDIGAVYCHWPNQHNTVKSGSFQALEKELVFDIDMTDYNDVRSCCTAADICPKYWTLMTIALCILDRALRGESKEKKGDLIISFSSPYMYCRFVSHTHTHTAFRILTFSRFLR
;
A
#
# COMPACT_ATOMS: atom_id res chain seq x y z
N ASP A 1 4.17 21.83 9.08
CA ASP A 1 4.41 20.81 10.12
C ASP A 1 3.84 19.48 9.71
N ASP A 2 4.72 18.58 9.24
CA ASP A 2 4.35 17.27 8.70
C ASP A 2 4.03 16.27 9.83
N ILE A 3 2.81 16.40 10.36
CA ILE A 3 2.35 15.52 11.46
C ILE A 3 1.94 14.18 10.87
N TYR A 4 2.72 13.14 11.20
CA TYR A 4 2.46 11.75 10.85
C TYR A 4 1.78 11.02 12.01
N VAL A 5 0.55 10.52 11.79
CA VAL A 5 -0.21 9.81 12.84
C VAL A 5 -0.33 8.33 12.49
N ARG A 6 0.27 7.48 13.34
CA ARG A 6 0.28 6.02 13.18
C ARG A 6 -0.77 5.33 14.04
N TYR A 7 -0.93 4.03 13.75
CA TYR A 7 -1.75 3.11 14.53
C TYR A 7 -3.21 3.55 14.69
N GLN A 8 -3.77 4.17 13.66
CA GLN A 8 -5.21 4.41 13.58
C GLN A 8 -5.92 3.15 13.09
N SER A 9 -7.08 2.85 13.67
CA SER A 9 -7.88 1.68 13.32
C SER A 9 -9.36 1.95 13.55
N PHE A 10 -10.20 1.42 12.67
CA PHE A 10 -11.63 1.70 12.66
C PHE A 10 -12.41 0.38 12.64
N SER A 11 -13.44 0.29 13.49
CA SER A 11 -14.27 -0.91 13.61
C SER A 11 -15.35 -0.98 12.53
N THR A 12 -15.69 0.15 11.91
CA THR A 12 -16.76 0.27 10.92
C THR A 12 -16.39 1.28 9.85
N GLN A 13 -17.04 1.18 8.69
CA GLN A 13 -16.88 2.12 7.59
C GLN A 13 -17.24 3.56 8.00
N SER A 14 -18.35 3.81 8.71
CA SER A 14 -18.72 5.19 9.05
C SER A 14 -17.71 5.86 9.97
N LYS A 15 -17.12 5.12 10.93
CA LYS A 15 -16.04 5.68 11.79
C LYS A 15 -14.80 6.07 10.99
N LEU A 16 -14.50 5.31 9.94
CA LEU A 16 -13.43 5.66 9.02
C LEU A 16 -13.80 6.93 8.24
N GLU A 17 -14.99 7.00 7.66
CA GLU A 17 -15.45 8.16 6.90
C GLU A 17 -15.45 9.44 7.73
N GLU A 18 -15.99 9.37 8.95
CA GLU A 18 -15.98 10.47 9.93
C GLU A 18 -14.55 10.92 10.26
N ALA A 19 -13.63 9.98 10.46
CA ALA A 19 -12.23 10.28 10.76
C ALA A 19 -11.51 10.90 9.55
N MET A 20 -11.77 10.41 8.33
CA MET A 20 -11.24 10.97 7.10
C MET A 20 -11.68 12.41 6.88
N GLN A 21 -12.99 12.67 7.03
CA GLN A 21 -13.55 14.02 6.89
C GLN A 21 -13.03 14.98 7.97
N LYS A 22 -12.87 14.49 9.20
CA LYS A 22 -12.40 15.31 10.32
C LYS A 22 -10.91 15.64 10.23
N MET A 23 -10.07 14.67 9.86
CA MET A 23 -8.62 14.85 9.80
C MET A 23 -8.16 15.52 8.52
N ASP A 24 -8.93 15.37 7.44
CA ASP A 24 -8.58 15.82 6.08
C ASP A 24 -7.10 15.52 5.73
N PRO A 25 -6.74 14.22 5.70
CA PRO A 25 -5.37 13.78 5.55
C PRO A 25 -4.90 13.96 4.10
N TYR A 26 -3.68 14.45 3.94
CA TYR A 26 -3.04 14.61 2.63
C TYR A 26 -2.56 13.28 2.04
N LYS A 27 -2.03 12.37 2.87
CA LYS A 27 -1.60 11.03 2.44
C LYS A 27 -2.08 9.97 3.42
N ILE A 28 -2.40 8.80 2.88
CA ILE A 28 -2.93 7.65 3.62
C ILE A 28 -2.03 6.44 3.38
N ASP A 29 -1.51 5.80 4.43
CA ASP A 29 -0.75 4.55 4.31
C ASP A 29 -1.52 3.37 4.91
N ILE A 30 -1.65 2.28 4.17
CA ILE A 30 -2.34 1.08 4.65
C ILE A 30 -1.33 0.13 5.32
N GLY A 31 -1.58 -0.15 6.59
CA GLY A 31 -0.72 -0.98 7.43
C GLY A 31 -1.07 -2.47 7.41
N ALA A 32 -0.34 -3.25 8.22
CA ALA A 32 -0.65 -4.65 8.48
C ALA A 32 -1.93 -4.81 9.33
N VAL A 33 -2.42 -6.05 9.38
CA VAL A 33 -3.34 -6.55 10.40
C VAL A 33 -2.53 -6.93 11.63
N TYR A 34 -3.00 -6.55 12.82
CA TYR A 34 -2.32 -6.79 14.09
C TYR A 34 -3.14 -7.70 15.00
N CYS A 35 -2.48 -8.33 15.97
CA CYS A 35 -3.13 -9.15 17.00
C CYS A 35 -4.00 -8.36 17.98
N HIS A 36 -3.84 -7.04 18.05
CA HIS A 36 -4.63 -6.13 18.87
C HIS A 36 -5.02 -4.91 18.05
N TRP A 37 -6.00 -4.15 18.54
CA TRP A 37 -6.37 -2.87 17.95
C TRP A 37 -5.19 -1.89 17.95
N PRO A 38 -4.75 -1.42 16.77
CA PRO A 38 -3.64 -0.47 16.66
C PRO A 38 -3.84 0.79 17.50
N ASN A 39 -5.06 1.33 17.58
CA ASN A 39 -5.33 2.52 18.39
C ASN A 39 -5.17 2.30 19.91
N GLN A 40 -5.05 1.05 20.35
CA GLN A 40 -4.80 0.64 21.74
C GLN A 40 -3.39 0.07 21.95
N HIS A 41 -2.48 0.17 20.97
CA HIS A 41 -1.13 -0.42 21.10
C HIS A 41 -0.38 0.00 22.37
N ASN A 42 -0.61 1.22 22.88
CA ASN A 42 0.00 1.73 24.11
C ASN A 42 -0.48 1.01 25.39
N THR A 43 -1.65 0.36 25.37
CA THR A 43 -2.17 -0.41 26.52
C THR A 43 -1.74 -1.87 26.48
N VAL A 44 -1.15 -2.32 25.37
CA VAL A 44 -0.65 -3.68 25.19
C VAL A 44 0.74 -3.79 25.82
N LYS A 45 1.00 -4.91 26.50
CA LYS A 45 2.31 -5.19 27.09
C LYS A 45 3.40 -5.11 26.00
N SER A 46 4.50 -4.42 26.31
CA SER A 46 5.64 -4.30 25.40
C SER A 46 6.09 -5.67 24.88
N GLY A 47 6.31 -5.77 23.56
CA GLY A 47 6.65 -7.01 22.86
C GLY A 47 5.47 -7.93 22.51
N SER A 48 4.26 -7.66 22.99
CA SER A 48 3.06 -8.48 22.69
C SER A 48 2.24 -7.92 21.51
N PHE A 49 2.51 -6.70 21.08
CA PHE A 49 1.88 -6.09 19.90
C PHE A 49 2.63 -6.53 18.63
N GLN A 50 1.98 -7.35 17.80
CA GLN A 50 2.59 -8.01 16.65
C GLN A 50 1.70 -7.90 15.41
N ALA A 51 2.34 -7.73 14.26
CA ALA A 51 1.69 -7.83 12.95
C ALA A 51 1.50 -9.30 12.60
N LEU A 52 0.29 -9.65 12.18
CA LEU A 52 -0.08 -11.03 11.82
C LEU A 52 -0.06 -11.21 10.30
N GLU A 53 -0.65 -10.26 9.57
CA GLU A 53 -0.83 -10.37 8.13
C GLU A 53 -0.63 -9.00 7.46
N LYS A 54 -0.16 -9.01 6.22
CA LYS A 54 -0.07 -7.82 5.37
C LYS A 54 -0.20 -8.27 3.92
N GLU A 55 -0.87 -7.47 3.08
CA GLU A 55 -0.88 -7.76 1.65
C GLU A 55 0.54 -7.70 1.08
N LEU A 56 0.82 -8.57 0.11
CA LEU A 56 2.06 -8.49 -0.65
C LEU A 56 1.98 -7.27 -1.56
N VAL A 57 2.91 -6.33 -1.37
CA VAL A 57 2.96 -5.07 -2.12
C VAL A 57 4.30 -4.99 -2.84
N PHE A 58 4.26 -4.65 -4.12
CA PHE A 58 5.39 -4.26 -4.92
C PHE A 58 5.31 -2.76 -5.18
N ASP A 59 6.36 -2.03 -4.83
CA ASP A 59 6.54 -0.62 -5.12
C ASP A 59 7.55 -0.53 -6.27
N ILE A 60 7.07 -0.18 -7.46
CA ILE A 60 7.92 -0.03 -8.64
C ILE A 60 8.04 1.46 -8.93
N ASP A 61 9.25 1.99 -8.79
CA ASP A 61 9.55 3.39 -9.05
C ASP A 61 10.22 3.56 -10.42
N MET A 62 9.79 4.55 -11.19
CA MET A 62 10.44 4.93 -12.45
C MET A 62 11.86 5.48 -12.22
N THR A 63 12.14 6.07 -11.04
CA THR A 63 13.45 6.64 -10.74
C THR A 63 14.54 5.56 -10.64
N ASP A 64 14.18 4.32 -10.32
CA ASP A 64 15.10 3.17 -10.33
C ASP A 64 15.67 2.86 -11.71
N TYR A 65 15.02 3.35 -12.78
CA TYR A 65 15.43 3.15 -14.17
C TYR A 65 16.14 4.38 -14.75
N ASN A 66 16.56 5.35 -13.94
CA ASN A 66 17.21 6.59 -14.41
C ASN A 66 18.45 6.35 -15.30
N ASP A 67 19.20 5.28 -15.04
CA ASP A 67 20.43 4.91 -15.76
C ASP A 67 20.18 4.34 -17.17
N VAL A 68 19.00 3.76 -17.40
CA VAL A 68 18.58 3.21 -18.70
C VAL A 68 17.62 4.14 -19.47
N ARG A 69 17.26 5.29 -18.88
CA ARG A 69 16.39 6.30 -19.49
C ARG A 69 17.20 7.40 -20.18
N SER A 70 16.75 7.80 -21.37
CA SER A 70 17.38 8.85 -22.18
C SER A 70 16.47 10.01 -22.59
N CYS A 71 15.15 9.97 -22.31
CA CYS A 71 14.19 11.06 -22.64
C CYS A 71 13.90 11.96 -21.43
N CYS A 72 13.96 11.40 -20.22
CA CYS A 72 13.46 12.01 -18.98
C CYS A 72 14.50 11.81 -17.89
N THR A 73 14.56 12.76 -16.97
CA THR A 73 15.47 12.76 -15.83
C THR A 73 14.70 12.70 -14.53
N ALA A 74 15.26 12.05 -13.51
CA ALA A 74 14.70 12.03 -12.16
C ALA A 74 13.23 11.56 -12.15
N ALA A 75 12.30 12.36 -11.63
CA ALA A 75 10.90 11.97 -11.47
C ALA A 75 10.06 12.13 -12.75
N ASP A 76 10.62 12.65 -13.85
CA ASP A 76 9.86 12.90 -15.07
C ASP A 76 9.45 11.58 -15.75
N ILE A 77 8.21 11.54 -16.25
CA ILE A 77 7.66 10.40 -16.98
C ILE A 77 7.30 10.79 -18.42
N CYS A 78 7.66 9.94 -19.39
CA CYS A 78 7.24 10.08 -20.79
C CYS A 78 6.58 8.75 -21.26
N PRO A 79 5.62 8.79 -22.21
CA PRO A 79 4.97 7.57 -22.73
C PRO A 79 5.95 6.49 -23.21
N LYS A 80 7.13 6.91 -23.69
CA LYS A 80 8.20 6.00 -24.14
C LYS A 80 8.68 5.07 -23.01
N TYR A 81 9.04 5.61 -21.84
CA TYR A 81 9.54 4.80 -20.72
C TYR A 81 8.46 4.27 -19.81
N TRP A 82 7.21 4.75 -19.93
CA TRP A 82 6.09 4.09 -19.29
C TRP A 82 5.94 2.61 -19.68
N THR A 83 6.44 2.25 -20.88
CA THR A 83 6.56 0.85 -21.31
C THR A 83 7.31 -0.02 -20.30
N LEU A 84 8.28 0.51 -19.55
CA LEU A 84 8.98 -0.22 -18.49
C LEU A 84 8.02 -0.64 -17.36
N MET A 85 7.09 0.24 -16.97
CA MET A 85 6.05 -0.10 -16.00
C MET A 85 5.10 -1.16 -16.54
N THR A 86 4.73 -1.07 -17.82
CA THR A 86 3.90 -2.10 -18.48
C THR A 86 4.60 -3.46 -18.48
N ILE A 87 5.90 -3.50 -18.81
CA ILE A 87 6.69 -4.74 -18.79
C ILE A 87 6.76 -5.31 -17.37
N ALA A 88 7.06 -4.48 -16.37
CA ALA A 88 7.12 -4.91 -14.97
C ALA A 88 5.79 -5.49 -14.50
N LEU A 89 4.66 -4.86 -14.86
CA LEU A 89 3.31 -5.39 -14.59
C LEU A 89 3.10 -6.76 -15.25
N CYS A 90 3.45 -6.93 -16.52
CA CYS A 90 3.29 -8.20 -17.21
C CYS A 90 4.12 -9.32 -16.57
N ILE A 91 5.35 -9.00 -16.15
CA ILE A 91 6.22 -9.95 -15.45
C ILE A 91 5.63 -10.33 -14.09
N LEU A 92 5.20 -9.35 -13.29
CA LEU A 92 4.58 -9.60 -11.99
C LEU A 92 3.28 -10.39 -12.13
N ASP A 93 2.40 -10.01 -13.05
CA ASP A 93 1.14 -10.69 -13.29
C ASP A 93 1.38 -12.16 -13.68
N ARG A 94 2.32 -12.40 -14.61
CA ARG A 94 2.70 -13.75 -15.01
C ARG A 94 3.32 -14.55 -13.87
N ALA A 95 4.22 -13.96 -13.09
CA ALA A 95 4.87 -14.66 -11.97
C ALA A 95 3.87 -15.02 -10.86
N LEU A 96 2.95 -14.11 -10.55
CA LEU A 96 1.95 -14.31 -9.50
C LEU A 96 0.85 -15.29 -9.92
N ARG A 97 0.45 -15.30 -11.20
CA ARG A 97 -0.61 -16.19 -11.72
C ARG A 97 -0.09 -17.53 -12.25
N GLY A 98 1.14 -17.59 -12.76
CA GLY A 98 1.70 -18.73 -13.49
C GLY A 98 2.36 -19.81 -12.63
N GLU A 99 2.69 -19.50 -11.37
CA GLU A 99 3.52 -20.37 -10.53
C GLU A 99 2.72 -21.29 -9.57
N SER A 100 1.41 -21.15 -9.42
CA SER A 100 0.64 -22.12 -8.61
C SER A 100 -0.81 -22.26 -9.05
N LYS A 101 -1.30 -23.50 -9.12
CA LYS A 101 -2.71 -23.83 -9.38
C LYS A 101 -3.67 -23.44 -8.25
N GLU A 102 -3.16 -22.86 -7.17
CA GLU A 102 -3.87 -22.72 -5.89
C GLU A 102 -3.99 -21.26 -5.40
N LYS A 103 -3.22 -20.32 -5.98
CA LYS A 103 -3.32 -18.89 -5.68
C LYS A 103 -4.35 -18.22 -6.56
N LYS A 104 -5.62 -18.34 -6.20
CA LYS A 104 -6.64 -17.37 -6.63
C LYS A 104 -6.41 -16.08 -5.85
N GLY A 105 -6.18 -14.98 -6.54
CA GLY A 105 -5.97 -13.68 -5.93
C GLY A 105 -6.07 -12.57 -6.97
N ASP A 106 -6.37 -11.36 -6.51
CA ASP A 106 -6.50 -10.17 -7.34
C ASP A 106 -5.24 -9.31 -7.23
N LEU A 107 -4.69 -8.92 -8.38
CA LEU A 107 -3.65 -7.91 -8.47
C LEU A 107 -4.32 -6.55 -8.66
N ILE A 108 -4.27 -5.72 -7.63
CA ILE A 108 -4.77 -4.35 -7.64
C ILE A 108 -3.59 -3.42 -7.97
N ILE A 109 -3.73 -2.62 -9.02
CA ILE A 109 -2.71 -1.67 -9.46
C ILE A 109 -3.17 -0.26 -9.10
N SER A 110 -2.29 0.53 -8.51
CA SER A 110 -2.52 1.93 -8.16
C SER A 110 -1.37 2.78 -8.68
N PHE A 111 -1.70 3.87 -9.35
CA PHE A 111 -0.70 4.77 -9.96
C PHE A 111 -0.58 6.05 -9.16
N SER A 112 0.65 6.46 -8.86
CA SER A 112 0.95 7.74 -8.26
C SER A 112 2.27 8.22 -8.85
N SER A 113 2.22 8.98 -9.95
CA SER A 113 3.42 9.42 -10.68
C SER A 113 4.50 9.98 -9.74
N PRO A 114 5.77 9.54 -9.84
CA PRO A 114 6.35 8.58 -10.79
C PRO A 114 6.20 7.08 -10.45
N TYR A 115 5.55 6.76 -9.34
CA TYR A 115 5.43 5.43 -8.74
C TYR A 115 4.25 4.61 -9.28
N MET A 116 4.42 3.30 -9.27
CA MET A 116 3.37 2.31 -9.47
C MET A 116 3.36 1.33 -8.32
N TYR A 117 2.24 1.31 -7.59
CA TYR A 117 2.02 0.38 -6.48
C TYR A 117 1.17 -0.79 -6.97
N CYS A 118 1.68 -2.00 -6.80
CA CYS A 118 0.96 -3.23 -7.10
C CYS A 118 0.68 -3.98 -5.81
N ARG A 119 -0.59 -4.19 -5.48
CA ARG A 119 -1.02 -4.95 -4.29
C ARG A 119 -1.63 -6.27 -4.73
N PHE A 120 -1.04 -7.37 -4.29
CA PHE A 120 -1.61 -8.70 -4.50
C PHE A 120 -2.45 -9.10 -3.28
N VAL A 121 -3.73 -9.40 -3.52
CA VAL A 121 -4.69 -9.81 -2.50
C VAL A 121 -5.09 -11.26 -2.79
N SER A 122 -4.63 -12.20 -1.96
CA SER A 122 -4.99 -13.62 -2.09
C SER A 122 -6.45 -13.86 -1.68
N HIS A 123 -7.20 -14.63 -2.47
CA HIS A 123 -8.56 -15.08 -2.14
C HIS A 123 -8.60 -16.17 -1.07
N THR A 124 -7.46 -16.81 -0.76
CA THR A 124 -7.36 -17.79 0.34
C THR A 124 -7.33 -17.13 1.73
N HIS A 125 -7.32 -15.81 1.81
CA HIS A 125 -7.41 -15.05 3.07
C HIS A 125 -8.80 -14.46 3.22
N THR A 126 -9.80 -15.34 3.27
CA THR A 126 -11.03 -15.06 3.99
C THR A 126 -10.68 -15.08 5.48
N HIS A 127 -10.76 -13.95 6.18
CA HIS A 127 -11.40 -13.79 7.50
C HIS A 127 -10.91 -12.54 8.26
N THR A 128 -11.87 -11.65 8.53
CA THR A 128 -12.07 -11.02 9.84
C THR A 128 -10.86 -10.38 10.52
N ALA A 129 -10.19 -9.42 9.89
CA ALA A 129 -9.15 -8.70 10.61
C ALA A 129 -9.04 -7.21 10.22
N PHE A 130 -8.93 -6.37 11.24
CA PHE A 130 -9.00 -4.92 11.17
C PHE A 130 -7.81 -4.34 10.39
N ARG A 131 -8.11 -3.69 9.26
CA ARG A 131 -7.09 -3.05 8.41
C ARG A 131 -6.79 -1.63 8.92
N ILE A 132 -5.51 -1.28 8.96
CA ILE A 132 -5.04 0.08 9.32
C ILE A 132 -5.21 1.01 8.13
N LEU A 133 -5.70 2.22 8.41
CA LEU A 133 -5.50 3.40 7.56
C LEU A 133 -4.69 4.41 8.37
N THR A 134 -3.42 4.56 8.02
CA THR A 134 -2.51 5.56 8.58
C THR A 134 -2.75 6.86 7.85
N PHE A 135 -2.75 7.99 8.55
CA PHE A 135 -3.07 9.29 7.99
C PHE A 135 -1.93 10.27 8.22
N SER A 136 -1.60 11.05 7.20
CA SER A 136 -0.59 12.11 7.24
C SER A 136 -1.18 13.39 6.67
N ARG A 137 -1.10 14.50 7.40
CA ARG A 137 -1.62 15.81 6.97
C ARG A 137 -0.44 16.70 6.58
N PHE A 138 -0.37 17.09 5.31
CA PHE A 138 0.55 18.10 4.79
C PHE A 138 -0.24 19.41 4.76
N LEU A 139 0.00 20.29 5.72
CA LEU A 139 -0.49 21.67 5.65
C LEU A 139 0.49 22.44 4.77
N ARG A 140 -0.03 23.04 3.68
CA ARG A 140 0.71 24.04 2.90
C ARG A 140 1.02 25.26 3.75
#